data_AF-A0A4Y9XXG8-F1
#
_entry.id   AF-A0A4Y9XXG8-F1
#
_cell.length_a   1.000
_cell.length_b   1.000
_cell.length_c   1.000
_cell.angle_alpha   90.00
_cell.angle_beta   90.00
_cell.angle_gamma   90.00
#
_symmetry.space_group_name_H-M   'P 1'
#
loop_
_entity.id
_entity.type
_entity.pdbx_description
1 polymer ?
#
loop_
_entity_poly.entity_id
_entity_poly.type
_entity_poly.pdbx_seq_one_letter_code
_entity_poly.pdbx_strand_id
1 'polypeptide(L)'
;MPDLSFAYYCSGHGYGHATRVSAFASHLLSLNPSPTVHIVSSAPEHVFADSIARGALYRYANIDPVIVQPLAYRVDRQKSVQVLQEFLEQKDTKISQEVQWLRDTKIDCVLSDAAFLAL
;
A
#
# COMPACT_ATOMS: atom_id res chain seq x y z
N MET A 1 19.35 -17.49 7.06
CA MET A 1 18.27 -16.78 7.77
C MET A 1 16.96 -17.25 7.16
N PRO A 2 15.84 -17.31 7.90
CA PRO A 2 14.55 -17.63 7.29
C PRO A 2 14.22 -16.64 6.17
N ASP A 3 13.47 -17.08 5.17
CA ASP A 3 12.98 -16.23 4.08
C ASP A 3 11.99 -15.22 4.67
N LEU A 4 12.40 -13.96 4.82
CA LEU A 4 11.57 -12.90 5.38
C LEU A 4 10.47 -12.50 4.40
N SER A 5 9.25 -12.27 4.90
CA SER A 5 8.11 -11.79 4.12
C SER A 5 7.65 -10.42 4.62
N PHE A 6 7.59 -9.45 3.71
CA PHE A 6 7.22 -8.07 4.01
C PHE A 6 5.91 -7.69 3.33
N ALA A 7 5.04 -6.96 4.05
CA ALA A 7 3.91 -6.26 3.47
C ALA A 7 4.19 -4.76 3.45
N TYR A 8 4.32 -4.18 2.26
CA TYR A 8 4.59 -2.77 2.04
C TYR A 8 3.31 -2.04 1.61
N TYR A 9 2.70 -1.35 2.57
CA TYR A 9 1.51 -0.55 2.36
C TYR A 9 1.89 0.81 1.76
N CYS A 10 1.25 1.17 0.66
CA CYS A 10 1.49 2.41 -0.06
C CYS A 10 0.17 3.14 -0.29
N SER A 11 0.09 4.41 0.12
CA SER A 11 -1.02 5.28 -0.27
C SER A 11 -1.22 5.29 -1.79
N GLY A 12 -2.49 5.28 -2.20
CA GLY A 12 -2.88 5.50 -3.60
C GLY A 12 -2.90 6.98 -4.00
N HIS A 13 -2.66 7.91 -3.07
CA HIS A 13 -2.77 9.34 -3.33
C HIS A 13 -1.55 9.88 -4.08
N GLY A 14 -1.63 9.81 -5.41
CA GLY A 14 -0.58 10.29 -6.31
C GLY A 14 0.55 9.29 -6.52
N TYR A 15 1.26 9.41 -7.65
CA TYR A 15 2.26 8.43 -8.05
C TYR A 15 3.62 8.60 -7.37
N GLY A 16 3.85 9.69 -6.64
CA GLY A 16 5.13 9.91 -5.95
C GLY A 16 5.42 8.88 -4.86
N HIS A 17 4.39 8.44 -4.12
CA HIS A 17 4.52 7.37 -3.13
C HIS A 17 4.77 6.02 -3.82
N ALA A 18 3.94 5.69 -4.80
CA ALA A 18 4.01 4.42 -5.53
C ALA A 18 5.35 4.21 -6.25
N THR A 19 5.92 5.24 -6.89
CA THR A 19 7.21 5.12 -7.58
C THR A 19 8.37 4.93 -6.60
N ARG A 20 8.37 5.60 -5.44
CA ARG A 20 9.36 5.38 -4.38
C ARG A 20 9.24 3.97 -3.79
N VAL A 21 8.03 3.51 -3.53
CA VAL A 21 7.75 2.16 -3.04
C VAL A 21 8.22 1.11 -4.05
N SER A 22 7.93 1.29 -5.35
CA SER A 22 8.40 0.41 -6.42
C SER A 22 9.93 0.33 -6.46
N ALA A 23 10.62 1.49 -6.38
CA ALA A 23 12.08 1.54 -6.37
C ALA A 23 12.67 0.85 -5.13
N PHE A 24 12.10 1.09 -3.94
CA PHE A 24 12.59 0.50 -2.70
C PHE A 24 12.29 -1.01 -2.64
N ALA A 25 11.11 -1.45 -3.06
CA ALA A 25 10.77 -2.87 -3.18
C ALA A 25 11.73 -3.60 -4.12
N SER A 26 12.07 -2.97 -5.26
CA SER A 26 13.07 -3.50 -6.19
C SER A 26 14.45 -3.65 -5.55
N HIS A 27 14.83 -2.73 -4.66
CA HIS A 27 16.08 -2.82 -3.91
C HIS A 27 16.02 -3.94 -2.86
N LEU A 28 14.92 -4.07 -2.12
CA LEU A 28 14.73 -5.16 -1.14
C LEU A 28 14.87 -6.52 -1.81
N LEU A 29 14.25 -6.71 -2.98
CA LEU A 29 14.34 -7.94 -3.78
C LEU A 29 15.75 -8.23 -4.34
N SER A 30 16.68 -7.26 -4.28
CA SER A 30 18.08 -7.46 -4.68
C SER A 30 19.00 -7.89 -3.54
N LEU A 31 18.50 -7.92 -2.30
CA LEU A 31 19.27 -8.32 -1.12
C LEU A 31 19.54 -9.84 -1.11
N ASN A 32 20.49 -10.26 -0.28
CA ASN A 32 20.81 -11.67 -0.08
C ASN A 32 20.85 -12.02 1.43
N PRO A 33 19.92 -12.85 1.95
CA PRO A 33 18.83 -13.49 1.21
C PRO A 33 17.77 -12.48 0.73
N SER A 34 17.13 -12.75 -0.41
CA SER A 34 16.05 -11.90 -0.94
C SER A 34 14.76 -12.16 -0.15
N PRO A 35 14.12 -11.13 0.44
CA PRO A 35 12.82 -11.28 1.06
C PRO A 35 11.71 -11.42 0.01
N THR A 36 10.55 -11.93 0.43
CA THR A 36 9.30 -11.79 -0.32
C THR A 36 8.69 -10.43 -0.01
N VAL A 37 8.25 -9.69 -1.04
CA VAL A 37 7.69 -8.34 -0.86
C VAL A 37 6.28 -8.27 -1.47
N HIS A 38 5.29 -8.04 -0.62
CA HIS A 38 3.90 -7.77 -1.02
C HIS A 38 3.65 -6.26 -1.01
N ILE A 39 3.33 -5.67 -2.16
CA ILE A 39 2.92 -4.27 -2.26
C ILE A 39 1.40 -4.21 -2.12
N VAL A 40 0.92 -3.51 -1.09
CA VAL A 40 -0.51 -3.36 -0.80
C VAL A 40 -0.90 -1.90 -1.04
N SER A 41 -1.72 -1.64 -2.06
CA SER A 41 -2.06 -0.27 -2.45
C SER A 41 -3.36 -0.17 -3.24
N SER A 42 -3.96 1.02 -3.26
CA SER A 42 -5.02 1.38 -4.22
C SER A 42 -4.48 2.08 -5.47
N ALA A 43 -3.17 2.39 -5.53
CA ALA A 43 -2.54 2.90 -6.73
C ALA A 43 -2.61 1.86 -7.87
N PRO A 44 -2.71 2.29 -9.14
CA PRO A 44 -2.73 1.37 -10.28
C PRO A 44 -1.49 0.46 -10.34
N GLU A 45 -1.72 -0.83 -10.59
CA GLU A 45 -0.67 -1.86 -10.62
C GLU A 45 0.50 -1.52 -11.55
N HIS A 46 0.23 -0.92 -12.71
CA HIS A 46 1.26 -0.58 -13.70
C HIS A 46 2.35 0.37 -13.16
N VAL A 47 2.08 1.13 -12.10
CA VAL A 47 3.07 2.01 -11.45
C VAL A 47 4.16 1.18 -10.75
N PHE A 48 3.85 -0.07 -10.38
CA PHE A 48 4.75 -1.02 -9.72
C PHE A 48 5.42 -2.01 -10.69
N ALA A 49 5.23 -1.85 -12.01
CA ALA A 49 5.65 -2.83 -13.02
C ALA A 49 7.12 -3.27 -12.89
N ASP A 50 8.04 -2.32 -12.63
CA ASP A 50 9.48 -2.64 -12.47
C ASP A 50 9.75 -3.55 -11.27
N SER A 51 9.09 -3.28 -10.13
CA SER A 51 9.22 -4.11 -8.92
C SER A 51 8.54 -5.47 -9.10
N ILE A 52 7.40 -5.51 -9.78
CA ILE A 52 6.68 -6.76 -10.09
C ILE A 52 7.51 -7.64 -11.01
N ALA A 53 8.14 -7.06 -12.03
CA ALA A 53 9.05 -7.76 -12.93
C ALA A 53 10.27 -8.38 -12.20
N ARG A 54 10.61 -7.86 -11.00
CA ARG A 54 11.67 -8.38 -10.12
C ARG A 54 11.18 -9.36 -9.07
N GLY A 55 9.87 -9.64 -9.01
CA GLY A 55 9.27 -10.60 -8.09
C GLY A 55 8.41 -10.00 -6.97
N ALA A 56 8.15 -8.69 -6.96
CA ALA A 56 7.18 -8.12 -6.03
C ALA A 56 5.76 -8.63 -6.33
N LEU A 57 4.98 -8.87 -5.28
CA LEU A 57 3.60 -9.32 -5.38
C LEU A 57 2.67 -8.15 -5.13
N TYR A 58 1.85 -7.78 -6.12
CA TYR A 58 0.89 -6.69 -5.95
C TYR A 58 -0.46 -7.20 -5.43
N ARG A 59 -1.02 -6.48 -4.45
CA ARG A 59 -2.38 -6.68 -3.94
C ARG A 59 -3.10 -5.34 -3.91
N TYR A 60 -4.19 -5.25 -4.67
CA TYR A 60 -5.08 -4.09 -4.58
C TYR A 60 -5.80 -4.09 -3.22
N ALA A 61 -5.70 -2.99 -2.47
CA ALA A 61 -6.46 -2.79 -1.25
C ALA A 61 -6.77 -1.31 -1.04
N ASN A 62 -8.01 -1.00 -0.66
CA ASN A 62 -8.41 0.36 -0.32
C ASN A 62 -8.07 0.66 1.16
N ILE A 63 -6.86 1.14 1.38
CA ILE A 63 -6.21 1.36 2.69
C ILE A 63 -6.09 2.85 3.08
N ASP A 64 -6.56 3.77 2.23
CA ASP A 64 -6.41 5.20 2.45
C ASP A 64 -7.61 5.99 1.91
N PRO A 65 -8.29 6.82 2.73
CA PRO A 65 -9.23 7.82 2.26
C PRO A 65 -8.47 8.98 1.60
N VAL A 66 -8.04 8.75 0.36
CA VAL A 66 -7.26 9.71 -0.42
C VAL A 66 -7.97 11.06 -0.54
N ILE A 67 -7.19 12.15 -0.53
CA ILE A 67 -7.72 13.50 -0.79
C ILE A 67 -8.26 13.55 -2.21
N VAL A 68 -9.46 14.12 -2.37
CA VAL A 68 -10.09 14.25 -3.68
C VAL A 68 -9.62 15.53 -4.34
N GLN A 69 -8.85 15.38 -5.41
CA GLN A 69 -8.18 16.49 -6.07
C GLN A 69 -8.44 16.44 -7.60
N PRO A 70 -9.56 17.01 -8.07
CA PRO A 70 -9.92 16.95 -9.50
C PRO A 70 -8.95 17.69 -10.42
N LEU A 71 -8.17 18.66 -9.91
CA LEU A 71 -7.13 19.39 -10.66
C LEU A 71 -5.87 19.50 -9.80
N ALA A 72 -4.69 19.55 -10.42
CA ALA A 72 -3.38 19.54 -9.73
C ALA A 72 -3.22 20.51 -8.54
N TYR A 73 -3.94 21.63 -8.54
CA TYR A 73 -3.87 22.67 -7.49
C TYR A 73 -5.21 22.96 -6.81
N ARG A 74 -6.22 22.09 -6.99
CA ARG A 74 -7.56 22.29 -6.44
C ARG A 74 -8.03 21.04 -5.71
N VAL A 75 -8.09 21.15 -4.39
CA VAL A 75 -8.68 20.14 -3.50
C VAL A 75 -10.19 20.36 -3.40
N ASP A 76 -10.96 19.29 -3.59
CA ASP A 76 -12.36 19.23 -3.23
C ASP A 76 -12.48 18.83 -1.75
N ARG A 77 -12.59 19.85 -0.88
CA ARG A 77 -12.61 19.65 0.57
C ARG A 77 -13.85 18.90 1.03
N GLN A 78 -15.01 19.22 0.48
CA GLN A 78 -16.28 18.58 0.86
C GLN A 78 -16.24 17.10 0.51
N LYS A 79 -15.84 16.79 -0.73
CA LYS A 79 -15.75 15.40 -1.17
C LYS A 79 -14.66 14.61 -0.44
N SER A 80 -13.54 15.25 -0.09
CA SER A 80 -12.49 14.62 0.74
C SER A 80 -13.00 14.25 2.13
N VAL A 81 -13.81 15.12 2.77
CA VAL A 81 -14.43 14.81 4.07
C VAL A 81 -15.44 13.66 3.94
N GLN A 82 -16.23 13.62 2.88
CA GLN A 82 -17.17 12.52 2.63
C GLN A 82 -16.45 11.18 2.48
N VAL A 83 -15.39 11.13 1.65
CA VAL A 83 -14.56 9.93 1.47
C VAL A 83 -13.93 9.49 2.79
N LEU A 84 -13.47 10.43 3.61
CA LEU A 84 -12.94 10.13 4.94
C LEU A 84 -14.02 9.54 5.86
N GLN A 85 -15.22 10.11 5.88
CA GLN A 85 -16.33 9.61 6.70
C GLN A 85 -16.73 8.19 6.31
N GLU A 86 -16.96 7.94 5.02
CA GLU A 86 -17.28 6.62 4.47
C GLU A 86 -16.19 5.58 4.79
N PHE A 87 -14.92 5.99 4.72
CA PHE A 87 -13.81 5.12 5.07
C PHE A 87 -13.78 4.79 6.56
N LEU A 88 -14.01 5.79 7.43
CA LEU A 88 -14.02 5.60 8.88
C LEU A 88 -15.17 4.70 9.33
N GLU A 89 -16.33 4.76 8.68
CA GLU A 89 -17.46 3.84 8.93
C GLU A 89 -17.10 2.37 8.69
N GLN A 90 -16.15 2.10 7.78
CA GLN A 90 -15.71 0.75 7.43
C GLN A 90 -14.35 0.37 8.05
N LYS A 91 -13.76 1.25 8.87
CA LYS A 91 -12.38 1.12 9.34
C LYS A 91 -12.13 -0.20 10.07
N ASP A 92 -12.99 -0.55 11.02
CA ASP A 92 -12.79 -1.75 11.87
C ASP A 92 -12.89 -3.05 11.06
N THR A 93 -13.81 -3.09 10.09
CA THR A 93 -13.91 -4.21 9.15
C THR A 93 -12.66 -4.33 8.29
N LYS A 94 -12.15 -3.21 7.75
CA LYS A 94 -10.92 -3.20 6.95
C LYS A 94 -9.70 -3.63 7.77
N ILE A 95 -9.52 -3.09 8.98
CA ILE A 95 -8.44 -3.52 9.89
C ILE A 95 -8.52 -5.02 10.14
N SER A 96 -9.70 -5.54 10.43
CA SER A 96 -9.88 -6.98 10.70
C SER A 96 -9.50 -7.84 9.50
N GLN A 97 -9.86 -7.43 8.28
CA GLN A 97 -9.48 -8.11 7.04
C GLN A 97 -7.97 -8.08 6.81
N GLU A 98 -7.33 -6.92 7.02
CA GLU A 98 -5.88 -6.78 6.85
C GLU A 98 -5.10 -7.60 7.90
N VAL A 99 -5.51 -7.56 9.18
CA VAL A 99 -4.90 -8.36 10.24
C VAL A 99 -5.01 -9.85 9.93
N GLN A 100 -6.16 -10.30 9.43
CA GLN A 100 -6.35 -11.69 9.02
C GLN A 100 -5.43 -12.05 7.85
N TRP A 101 -5.39 -11.20 6.82
CA TRP A 101 -4.54 -11.42 5.65
C TRP A 101 -3.04 -11.46 6.00
N LEU A 102 -2.57 -10.56 6.88
CA LEU A 102 -1.18 -10.53 7.36
C LEU A 102 -0.81 -11.84 8.07
N ARG A 103 -1.73 -12.39 8.88
CA ARG A 103 -1.54 -13.68 9.59
C ARG A 103 -1.52 -14.86 8.63
N ASP A 104 -2.48 -14.92 7.70
CA ASP A 104 -2.60 -16.01 6.73
C ASP A 104 -1.39 -16.06 5.78
N THR A 105 -0.88 -14.89 5.41
CA THR A 105 0.31 -14.74 4.54
C THR A 105 1.62 -14.87 5.32
N LYS A 106 1.57 -14.96 6.66
CA LYS A 106 2.73 -15.05 7.56
C LYS A 106 3.75 -13.92 7.33
N ILE A 107 3.25 -12.69 7.29
CA ILE A 107 4.09 -11.50 7.14
C ILE A 107 4.94 -11.29 8.40
N ASP A 108 6.24 -11.11 8.24
CA ASP A 108 7.19 -10.85 9.32
C ASP A 108 7.31 -9.37 9.67
N CYS A 109 7.15 -8.49 8.67
CA CYS A 109 7.27 -7.04 8.86
C CYS A 109 6.31 -6.25 7.96
N VAL A 110 5.70 -5.22 8.54
CA VAL A 110 4.89 -4.23 7.83
C VAL A 110 5.73 -2.98 7.59
N LEU A 111 5.82 -2.56 6.33
CA LEU A 111 6.38 -1.28 5.91
C LEU A 111 5.22 -0.38 5.47
N SER A 112 5.28 0.92 5.74
CA SER A 112 4.22 1.86 5.39
C SER A 112 4.78 3.14 4.80
N ASP A 113 4.28 3.52 3.62
CA ASP A 113 4.46 4.84 3.00
C ASP A 113 3.08 5.53 2.92
N ALA A 114 2.85 6.41 3.90
CA ALA A 114 1.67 7.26 4.01
C ALA A 114 0.30 6.53 3.98
N ALA A 115 0.26 5.23 4.29
CA ALA A 115 -1.01 4.53 4.43
C ALA A 115 -1.77 5.05 5.66
N PHE A 116 -3.05 5.37 5.48
CA PHE A 116 -3.90 5.87 6.56
C PHE A 116 -4.31 4.77 7.54
N LEU A 117 -4.52 3.56 7.04
CA LEU A 117 -4.84 2.41 7.86
C LEU A 117 -3.64 2.10 8.76
N ALA A 118 -3.72 2.55 10.01
CA ALA A 118 -2.74 2.19 11.04
C ALA A 118 -2.93 0.70 11.36
N LEU A 119 -2.00 -0.13 10.86
CA LEU A 119 -1.89 -1.56 11.12
C LEU A 119 -0.78 -1.82 12.13
#